data_AF-A0A8C4K934-F1
#
_entry.id   AF-A0A8C4K934-F1
#
_cell.length_a   1.000
_cell.length_b   1.000
_cell.length_c   1.000
_cell.angle_alpha   90.00
_cell.angle_beta   90.00
_cell.angle_gamma   90.00
#
_symmetry.space_group_name_H-M   'P 1'
#
loop_
_entity.id
_entity.type
_entity.pdbx_description
1 polymer ?
#
loop_
_entity_poly.entity_id
_entity_poly.type
_entity_poly.pdbx_seq_one_letter_code
_entity_poly.pdbx_strand_id
1 'polypeptide(L)'
;MAGNRMQKIGSVFSRTRNLLRIGVVPKPLWFDVYAAFPPLREPVYRSPRPRYGKVKDVIPPIFYPEDDVRARFYSVYGSGPRPFDLSQSNFKSTCQRFVEKFNELKEEGKIEEDKLFEETGKALLAKGIILQRRGTEKVAQPGHQDTEARDPVLRMQLQTVLEEMQEKKQGQEEQPAELTETQKENPLPS
;
A
#
# COMPACT_ATOMS: atom_id res chain seq x y z
N MET A 1 38.08 3.82 28.30
CA MET A 1 38.39 2.53 27.66
C MET A 1 38.84 2.78 26.23
N ALA A 2 39.98 2.23 25.82
CA ALA A 2 40.48 2.34 24.45
C ALA A 2 39.64 1.47 23.49
N GLY A 3 39.39 1.95 22.27
CA GLY A 3 38.62 1.23 21.26
C GLY A 3 38.62 1.94 19.92
N ASN A 4 38.35 1.23 18.83
CA ASN A 4 38.32 1.78 17.48
C ASN A 4 36.88 2.15 17.05
N ARG A 5 36.63 3.45 16.82
CA ARG A 5 35.32 3.99 16.40
C ARG A 5 35.17 4.15 14.88
N MET A 6 36.15 3.73 14.06
CA MET A 6 36.13 3.88 12.60
C MET A 6 35.16 2.89 11.93
N GLN A 7 33.93 3.31 11.67
CA GLN A 7 32.88 2.47 11.10
C GLN A 7 33.02 2.19 9.60
N LYS A 8 33.75 3.05 8.86
CA LYS A 8 33.91 2.93 7.39
C LYS A 8 35.04 1.99 6.95
N ILE A 9 35.90 1.57 7.89
CA ILE A 9 37.09 0.77 7.60
C ILE A 9 36.91 -0.64 8.17
N GLY A 10 36.89 -1.63 7.29
CA GLY A 10 36.73 -3.04 7.66
C GLY A 10 35.42 -3.32 8.40
N SER A 11 35.44 -4.40 9.17
CA SER A 11 34.32 -4.82 10.03
C SER A 11 34.66 -4.60 11.50
N VAL A 12 33.66 -4.75 12.38
CA VAL A 12 33.91 -4.76 13.83
C VAL A 12 34.83 -5.93 14.20
N PHE A 13 34.62 -7.10 13.60
CA PHE A 13 35.41 -8.31 13.90
C PHE A 13 36.88 -8.15 13.54
N SER A 14 37.21 -7.70 12.32
CA SER A 14 38.60 -7.49 11.90
C SER A 14 39.31 -6.44 12.74
N ARG A 15 38.64 -5.32 13.07
CA ARG A 15 39.19 -4.27 13.93
C ARG A 15 39.45 -4.77 15.35
N THR A 16 38.49 -5.45 15.97
CA THR A 16 38.64 -6.01 17.31
C THR A 16 39.70 -7.10 17.36
N ARG A 17 39.77 -7.98 16.35
CA ARG A 17 40.82 -9.00 16.24
C ARG A 17 42.22 -8.39 16.23
N ASN A 18 42.41 -7.30 15.49
CA ASN A 18 43.70 -6.62 15.44
C ASN A 18 44.04 -5.94 16.77
N LEU A 19 43.07 -5.28 17.42
CA LEU A 19 43.27 -4.67 18.74
C LEU A 19 43.57 -5.70 19.82
N LEU A 20 42.92 -6.88 19.76
CA LEU A 20 43.19 -8.01 20.64
C LEU A 20 44.61 -8.54 20.46
N ARG A 21 45.06 -8.70 19.21
CA ARG A 21 46.41 -9.16 18.88
C ARG A 21 47.50 -8.21 19.41
N ILE A 22 47.22 -6.90 19.42
CA ILE A 22 48.15 -5.88 19.94
C ILE A 22 48.03 -5.72 21.46
N GLY A 23 47.00 -6.29 22.10
CA GLY A 23 46.79 -6.22 23.55
C GLY A 23 46.16 -4.90 24.05
N VAL A 24 45.56 -4.11 23.15
CA VAL A 24 44.99 -2.79 23.48
C VAL A 24 43.62 -2.92 24.16
N VAL A 25 42.86 -3.97 23.84
CA VAL A 25 41.49 -4.19 24.29
C VAL A 25 41.35 -5.60 24.85
N PRO A 26 40.69 -5.80 26.01
CA PRO A 26 40.38 -7.15 26.51
C PRO A 26 39.40 -7.87 25.58
N LYS A 27 39.46 -9.20 25.56
CA LYS A 27 38.61 -10.04 24.71
C LYS A 27 37.12 -9.81 24.99
N PRO A 28 36.33 -9.29 24.03
CA PRO A 28 34.90 -9.12 24.23
C PRO A 28 34.17 -10.45 24.24
N LEU A 29 33.10 -10.54 25.03
CA LEU A 29 32.28 -11.76 25.17
C LEU A 29 31.78 -12.31 23.83
N TRP A 30 31.41 -11.43 22.89
CA TRP A 30 30.88 -11.83 21.59
C TRP A 30 31.94 -12.37 20.62
N PHE A 31 33.24 -12.18 20.88
CA PHE A 31 34.30 -12.45 19.91
C PHE A 31 34.39 -13.94 19.55
N ASP A 32 34.30 -14.83 20.55
CA ASP A 32 34.36 -16.27 20.33
C ASP A 32 33.13 -16.79 19.60
N VAL A 33 31.95 -16.25 19.94
CA VAL A 33 30.70 -16.59 19.25
C VAL A 33 30.80 -16.25 17.76
N TYR A 34 31.30 -15.05 17.43
CA TYR A 34 31.51 -14.65 16.04
C TYR A 34 32.57 -15.50 15.33
N ALA A 35 33.67 -15.85 16.02
CA ALA A 35 34.74 -16.66 15.44
C ALA A 35 34.29 -18.10 15.15
N ALA A 36 33.44 -18.68 16.01
CA ALA A 36 32.87 -20.01 15.83
C ALA A 36 31.76 -20.02 14.76
N PHE A 37 30.91 -19.01 14.74
CA PHE A 37 29.76 -18.91 13.83
C PHE A 37 29.80 -17.59 13.05
N PRO A 38 30.74 -17.43 12.09
CA PRO A 38 30.83 -16.21 11.30
C PRO A 38 29.62 -16.06 10.37
N PRO A 39 29.16 -14.83 10.09
CA PRO A 39 28.09 -14.59 9.13
C PRO A 39 28.54 -14.91 7.70
N LEU A 40 27.60 -15.27 6.83
CA LEU A 40 27.87 -15.55 5.41
C LEU A 40 28.58 -14.39 4.69
N ARG A 41 28.27 -13.15 5.11
CA ARG A 41 28.88 -11.95 4.57
C ARG A 41 29.38 -11.08 5.71
N GLU A 42 30.63 -10.67 5.60
CA GLU A 42 31.25 -9.79 6.58
C GLU A 42 30.60 -8.39 6.57
N PRO A 43 30.25 -7.81 7.75
CA PRO A 43 29.60 -6.51 7.85
C PRO A 43 30.61 -5.37 7.64
N VAL A 44 31.02 -5.19 6.38
CA VAL A 44 31.88 -4.10 5.93
C VAL A 44 31.02 -2.96 5.40
N TYR A 45 31.36 -1.73 5.76
CA TYR A 45 30.70 -0.55 5.22
C TYR A 45 30.82 -0.50 3.69
N ARG A 46 29.69 -0.32 3.01
CA ARG A 46 29.63 -0.06 1.56
C ARG A 46 28.78 1.17 1.32
N SER A 47 29.35 2.17 0.65
CA SER A 47 28.58 3.34 0.25
C SER A 47 27.59 2.93 -0.85
N PRO A 48 26.27 3.18 -0.69
CA PRO A 48 25.34 3.00 -1.79
C PRO A 48 25.76 3.95 -2.91
N ARG A 49 25.90 3.42 -4.13
CA ARG A 49 26.20 4.23 -5.32
C ARG A 49 24.95 4.28 -6.18
N PRO A 50 24.49 5.47 -6.61
CA PRO A 50 23.42 5.57 -7.58
C PRO A 50 23.86 4.89 -8.88
N ARG A 51 22.90 4.27 -9.56
CA ARG A 51 23.09 3.64 -10.85
C ARG A 51 22.83 4.69 -11.93
N TYR A 52 23.82 4.94 -12.79
CA TYR A 52 23.68 5.88 -13.92
C TYR A 52 23.75 5.11 -15.25
N GLY A 53 23.09 5.64 -16.29
CA GLY A 53 23.06 5.01 -17.60
C GLY A 53 22.08 3.82 -17.70
N LYS A 54 22.35 2.89 -18.62
CA LYS A 54 21.49 1.72 -18.88
C LYS A 54 21.73 0.57 -17.89
N VAL A 55 21.78 0.86 -16.60
CA VAL A 55 21.92 -0.17 -15.56
C VAL A 55 20.53 -0.63 -15.13
N LYS A 56 20.19 -1.89 -15.44
CA LYS A 56 18.93 -2.50 -15.01
C LYS A 56 19.08 -3.17 -13.65
N ASP A 57 17.96 -3.32 -12.94
CA ASP A 57 17.93 -4.11 -11.73
C ASP A 57 18.17 -5.59 -12.02
N VAL A 58 18.86 -6.25 -11.07
CA VAL A 58 19.22 -7.67 -11.18
C VAL A 58 18.02 -8.55 -10.88
N ILE A 59 17.03 -8.01 -10.16
CA ILE A 59 15.87 -8.75 -9.67
C ILE A 59 14.77 -8.67 -10.75
N PRO A 60 14.39 -9.80 -11.37
CA PRO A 60 13.28 -9.82 -12.32
C PRO A 60 11.93 -9.74 -11.59
N PRO A 61 10.86 -9.28 -12.28
CA PRO A 61 9.50 -9.41 -11.75
C PRO A 61 9.09 -10.89 -11.63
N ILE A 62 8.26 -11.20 -10.63
CA ILE A 62 7.77 -12.56 -10.36
C ILE A 62 6.33 -12.65 -10.90
N PHE A 63 6.12 -13.49 -11.91
CA PHE A 63 4.81 -13.78 -12.50
C PHE A 63 4.59 -15.29 -12.52
N TYR A 64 3.34 -15.69 -12.28
CA TYR A 64 2.90 -17.08 -12.31
C TYR A 64 1.88 -17.30 -13.43
N PRO A 65 1.75 -18.55 -13.95
CA PRO A 65 0.79 -18.83 -15.02
C PRO A 65 -0.66 -18.53 -14.64
N GLU A 66 -1.02 -18.65 -13.36
CA GLU A 66 -2.37 -18.29 -12.92
C GLU A 66 -2.64 -16.79 -12.90
N ASP A 67 -1.61 -15.93 -12.98
CA ASP A 67 -1.80 -14.47 -12.96
C ASP A 67 -2.54 -13.98 -14.21
N ASP A 68 -2.43 -14.68 -15.34
CA ASP A 68 -3.22 -14.41 -16.54
C ASP A 68 -4.72 -14.59 -16.26
N VAL A 69 -5.09 -15.66 -15.54
CA VAL A 69 -6.47 -15.95 -15.14
C VAL A 69 -6.95 -14.95 -14.09
N ARG A 70 -6.10 -14.63 -13.11
CA ARG A 70 -6.41 -13.61 -12.09
C ARG A 70 -6.63 -12.23 -12.72
N ALA A 71 -5.80 -11.83 -13.68
CA ALA A 71 -5.96 -10.57 -14.40
C ALA A 71 -7.29 -10.50 -15.15
N ARG A 72 -7.67 -11.58 -15.86
CA ARG A 72 -8.98 -11.69 -16.52
C ARG A 72 -10.12 -11.64 -15.50
N PHE A 73 -10.01 -12.38 -14.39
CA PHE A 73 -11.01 -12.39 -13.32
C PHE A 73 -11.25 -10.99 -12.74
N TYR A 74 -10.18 -10.26 -12.37
CA TYR A 74 -10.31 -8.93 -11.79
C TYR A 74 -10.77 -7.88 -12.81
N SER A 75 -10.44 -8.05 -14.09
CA SER A 75 -10.97 -7.21 -15.17
C SER A 75 -12.50 -7.35 -15.29
N VAL A 76 -13.00 -8.59 -15.25
CA VAL A 76 -14.43 -8.90 -15.45
C VAL A 76 -15.27 -8.70 -14.18
N TYR A 77 -14.81 -9.17 -13.02
CA TYR A 77 -15.60 -9.24 -11.78
C TYR A 77 -15.11 -8.30 -10.66
N GLY A 78 -13.87 -7.81 -10.74
CA GLY A 78 -13.26 -7.03 -9.65
C GLY A 78 -13.00 -7.84 -8.38
N SER A 79 -12.83 -7.17 -7.24
CA SER A 79 -12.53 -7.83 -5.95
C SER A 79 -13.69 -8.65 -5.37
N GLY A 80 -14.92 -8.43 -5.85
CA GLY A 80 -16.12 -9.03 -5.27
C GLY A 80 -16.43 -8.52 -3.86
N PRO A 81 -17.51 -9.06 -3.23
CA PRO A 81 -18.02 -8.55 -1.96
C PRO A 81 -17.27 -9.10 -0.73
N ARG A 82 -16.54 -10.20 -0.87
CA ARG A 82 -15.86 -10.86 0.25
C ARG A 82 -14.46 -10.25 0.44
N PRO A 83 -14.16 -9.61 1.58
CA PRO A 83 -12.84 -9.07 1.85
C PRO A 83 -11.81 -10.20 2.00
N PHE A 84 -10.55 -9.87 1.74
CA PHE A 84 -9.43 -10.79 1.99
C PHE A 84 -9.14 -10.85 3.48
N ASP A 85 -8.98 -12.07 4.01
CA ASP A 85 -8.42 -12.29 5.33
C ASP A 85 -6.95 -12.71 5.19
N LEU A 86 -6.04 -11.76 5.42
CA LEU A 86 -4.60 -11.98 5.32
C LEU A 86 -4.00 -12.55 6.62
N SER A 87 -4.79 -12.71 7.69
CA SER A 87 -4.33 -13.33 8.94
C SER A 87 -4.26 -14.85 8.86
N GLN A 88 -5.08 -15.45 7.99
CA GLN A 88 -5.14 -16.88 7.77
C GLN A 88 -4.21 -17.29 6.62
N SER A 89 -3.24 -18.18 6.89
CA SER A 89 -2.31 -18.69 5.86
C SER A 89 -3.01 -19.45 4.73
N ASN A 90 -4.14 -20.09 5.04
CA ASN A 90 -4.87 -20.96 4.10
C ASN A 90 -6.14 -20.29 3.55
N PHE A 91 -6.20 -18.95 3.60
CA PHE A 91 -7.36 -18.23 3.09
C PHE A 91 -7.49 -18.39 1.57
N LYS A 92 -8.61 -18.97 1.14
CA LYS A 92 -8.97 -19.08 -0.28
C LYS A 92 -9.94 -17.97 -0.67
N SER A 93 -9.42 -16.96 -1.37
CA SER A 93 -10.23 -15.90 -1.96
C SER A 93 -11.17 -16.44 -3.05
N THR A 94 -12.17 -15.65 -3.42
CA THR A 94 -13.09 -15.97 -4.54
C THR A 94 -12.31 -16.16 -5.84
N CYS A 95 -11.35 -15.27 -6.12
CA CYS A 95 -10.45 -15.38 -7.26
C CYS A 95 -9.59 -16.67 -7.20
N GLN A 96 -9.06 -17.03 -6.02
CA GLN A 96 -8.29 -18.27 -5.88
C GLN A 96 -9.15 -19.52 -6.13
N ARG A 97 -10.39 -19.55 -5.63
CA ARG A 97 -11.34 -20.64 -5.92
C ARG A 97 -11.68 -20.71 -7.41
N PHE A 98 -11.73 -19.57 -8.09
CA PHE A 98 -11.94 -19.49 -9.53
C PHE A 98 -10.77 -20.11 -10.29
N VAL A 99 -9.53 -19.73 -9.95
CA VAL A 99 -8.31 -20.29 -10.55
C VAL A 99 -8.23 -21.80 -10.33
N GLU A 100 -8.52 -22.30 -9.13
CA GLU A 100 -8.51 -23.73 -8.83
C GLU A 100 -9.48 -24.50 -9.75
N LYS A 101 -10.72 -24.00 -9.88
CA LYS A 101 -11.71 -24.63 -10.77
C LYS A 101 -11.36 -24.49 -12.25
N PHE A 102 -10.71 -23.40 -12.63
CA PHE A 102 -10.21 -23.20 -13.98
C PHE A 102 -9.14 -24.22 -14.35
N ASN A 103 -8.19 -24.45 -13.44
CA ASN A 103 -7.14 -25.44 -13.66
C ASN A 103 -7.70 -26.87 -13.68
N GLU A 104 -8.65 -27.20 -12.80
CA GLU A 104 -9.32 -28.51 -12.84
C GLU A 104 -10.00 -28.77 -14.19
N LEU A 105 -10.79 -27.81 -14.69
CA LEU A 105 -11.46 -27.96 -15.99
C LEU A 105 -10.47 -27.95 -17.16
N LYS A 106 -9.34 -27.25 -17.02
CA LYS A 106 -8.25 -27.25 -18.01
C LYS A 106 -7.59 -28.62 -18.11
N GLU A 107 -7.32 -29.26 -16.97
CA GLU A 107 -6.74 -30.61 -16.89
C GLU A 107 -7.67 -31.67 -17.46
N GLU A 108 -8.99 -31.49 -17.31
CA GLU A 108 -9.97 -32.39 -17.91
C GLU A 108 -9.97 -32.33 -19.45
N GLY A 109 -9.44 -31.25 -20.06
CA GLY A 109 -9.18 -31.15 -21.51
C GLY A 109 -10.41 -31.16 -22.41
N LYS A 110 -11.62 -31.00 -21.86
CA LYS A 110 -12.89 -31.11 -22.60
C LYS A 110 -13.33 -29.82 -23.30
N ILE A 111 -12.73 -28.68 -22.93
CA ILE A 111 -13.30 -27.35 -23.21
C ILE A 111 -12.22 -26.43 -23.79
N GLU A 112 -12.61 -25.62 -24.77
CA GLU A 112 -11.79 -24.56 -25.39
C GLU A 112 -11.49 -23.43 -24.40
N GLU A 113 -10.28 -22.84 -24.44
CA GLU A 113 -9.82 -21.86 -23.44
C GLU A 113 -10.74 -20.64 -23.30
N ASP A 114 -11.37 -20.21 -24.39
CA ASP A 114 -12.32 -19.08 -24.39
C ASP A 114 -13.63 -19.42 -23.67
N LYS A 115 -14.10 -20.67 -23.79
CA LYS A 115 -15.31 -21.16 -23.12
C LYS A 115 -15.05 -21.55 -21.67
N LEU A 116 -13.82 -21.95 -21.36
CA LEU A 116 -13.38 -22.41 -20.04
C LEU A 116 -13.63 -21.34 -18.96
N PHE A 117 -13.39 -20.06 -19.28
CA PHE A 117 -13.63 -18.96 -18.34
C PHE A 117 -15.11 -18.75 -18.01
N GLU A 118 -16.01 -18.97 -18.96
CA GLU A 118 -17.45 -18.85 -18.71
C GLU A 118 -18.00 -20.06 -17.95
N GLU A 119 -17.54 -21.25 -18.29
CA GLU A 119 -17.94 -22.50 -17.64
C GLU A 119 -17.49 -22.56 -16.18
N THR A 120 -16.27 -22.11 -15.89
CA THR A 120 -15.80 -21.93 -14.51
C THR A 120 -16.70 -20.97 -13.73
N GLY A 121 -17.07 -19.85 -14.34
CA GLY A 121 -18.03 -18.90 -13.74
C GLY A 121 -19.36 -19.58 -13.39
N LYS A 122 -19.93 -20.34 -14.34
CA LYS A 122 -21.16 -21.12 -14.13
C LYS A 122 -21.00 -22.16 -13.02
N ALA A 123 -19.87 -22.87 -12.98
CA ALA A 123 -19.57 -23.88 -11.97
C ALA A 123 -19.44 -23.29 -10.56
N LEU A 124 -18.88 -22.08 -10.41
CA LEU A 124 -18.79 -21.39 -9.12
C LEU A 124 -20.14 -20.82 -8.67
N LEU A 125 -20.96 -20.33 -9.60
CA LEU A 125 -22.34 -19.90 -9.30
C LEU A 125 -23.17 -21.10 -8.81
N ALA A 126 -23.03 -22.28 -9.44
CA ALA A 126 -23.67 -23.52 -8.97
C ALA A 126 -23.23 -23.92 -7.55
N LYS A 127 -22.02 -23.54 -7.13
CA LYS A 127 -21.52 -23.71 -5.75
C LYS A 127 -21.95 -22.60 -4.78
N GLY A 128 -22.79 -21.67 -5.22
CA GLY A 128 -23.29 -20.56 -4.41
C GLY A 128 -22.30 -19.41 -4.20
N ILE A 129 -21.25 -19.30 -5.01
CA ILE A 129 -20.31 -18.17 -4.94
C ILE A 129 -20.84 -17.01 -5.76
N ILE A 130 -20.96 -15.83 -5.14
CA ILE A 130 -21.45 -14.61 -5.80
C ILE A 130 -20.36 -14.03 -6.69
N LEU A 131 -20.64 -13.91 -7.99
CA LEU A 131 -19.80 -13.25 -8.99
C LEU A 131 -20.58 -12.09 -9.61
N GLN A 132 -20.11 -10.85 -9.42
CA GLN A 132 -20.75 -9.65 -9.97
C GLN A 132 -19.85 -9.08 -11.08
N ARG A 133 -20.35 -8.98 -12.30
CA ARG A 133 -19.60 -8.39 -13.41
C ARG A 133 -19.53 -6.87 -13.23
N ARG A 134 -18.36 -6.31 -13.49
CA ARG A 134 -18.12 -4.86 -13.46
C ARG A 134 -18.79 -4.24 -14.70
N GLY A 135 -19.79 -3.39 -14.49
CA GLY A 135 -20.46 -2.65 -15.58
C GLY A 135 -21.81 -3.19 -16.04
N THR A 136 -22.26 -4.35 -15.56
CA THR A 136 -23.69 -4.69 -15.65
C THR A 136 -24.41 -3.98 -14.52
N GLU A 137 -25.26 -3.02 -14.86
CA GLU A 137 -26.28 -2.51 -13.94
C GLU A 137 -26.96 -3.71 -13.28
N LYS A 138 -27.18 -3.60 -11.98
CA LYS A 138 -27.89 -4.60 -11.20
C LYS A 138 -29.22 -4.88 -11.91
N VAL A 139 -29.35 -5.99 -12.61
CA VAL A 139 -30.68 -6.53 -12.93
C VAL A 139 -31.21 -7.06 -11.61
N ALA A 140 -31.74 -6.14 -10.82
CA ALA A 140 -32.51 -6.44 -9.64
C ALA A 140 -33.72 -7.25 -10.10
N GLN A 141 -33.83 -8.47 -9.62
CA GLN A 141 -35.10 -9.16 -9.59
C GLN A 141 -36.07 -8.30 -8.76
N PRO A 142 -37.32 -8.07 -9.19
CA PRO A 142 -38.29 -7.33 -8.41
C PRO A 142 -38.74 -8.23 -7.26
N GLY A 143 -38.11 -8.09 -6.10
CA GLY A 143 -38.42 -8.95 -4.96
C GLY A 143 -37.46 -8.83 -3.79
N HIS A 144 -37.10 -7.62 -3.37
CA HIS A 144 -37.05 -7.24 -1.95
C HIS A 144 -36.70 -5.75 -1.84
N GLN A 145 -37.43 -5.10 -0.94
CA GLN A 145 -37.58 -3.66 -0.83
C GLN A 145 -36.27 -2.90 -0.62
N ASP A 146 -36.27 -1.72 -1.22
CA ASP A 146 -35.25 -0.70 -1.17
C ASP A 146 -34.92 -0.27 0.27
N THR A 147 -33.66 -0.37 0.66
CA THR A 147 -33.08 0.49 1.70
C THR A 147 -31.95 1.31 1.08
N GLU A 148 -32.28 2.05 0.02
CA GLU A 148 -31.53 3.26 -0.38
C GLU A 148 -32.41 4.49 -0.14
N ALA A 149 -32.84 4.69 1.12
CA ALA A 149 -33.15 6.03 1.58
C ALA A 149 -31.83 6.66 2.04
N ARG A 150 -31.11 7.30 1.10
CA ARG A 150 -30.12 8.31 1.49
C ARG A 150 -30.91 9.34 2.30
N ASP A 151 -30.63 9.36 3.60
CA ASP A 151 -31.37 10.12 4.60
C ASP A 151 -31.60 11.56 4.12
N PRO A 152 -32.85 11.98 3.84
CA PRO A 152 -33.13 13.33 3.33
C PRO A 152 -32.62 14.41 4.30
N VAL A 153 -32.51 14.06 5.58
CA VAL A 153 -31.95 14.90 6.63
C VAL A 153 -30.48 15.23 6.37
N LEU A 154 -29.67 14.25 5.97
CA LEU A 154 -28.24 14.48 5.69
C LEU A 154 -28.04 15.38 4.47
N ARG A 155 -28.94 15.31 3.48
CA ARG A 155 -28.90 16.20 2.32
C ARG A 155 -29.26 17.63 2.68
N MET A 156 -30.28 17.83 3.52
CA MET A 156 -30.64 19.16 4.02
C MET A 156 -29.53 19.76 4.89
N GLN A 157 -28.90 18.96 5.75
CA GLN A 157 -27.77 19.41 6.57
C GLN A 157 -26.57 19.88 5.75
N LEU A 158 -26.25 19.19 4.64
CA LEU A 158 -25.19 19.61 3.74
C LEU A 158 -25.54 20.91 3.00
N GLN A 159 -26.80 21.10 2.62
CA GLN A 159 -27.26 22.34 2.00
C GLN A 159 -27.18 23.53 2.96
N THR A 160 -27.65 23.36 4.20
CA THR A 160 -27.57 24.42 5.22
C THR A 160 -26.14 24.82 5.56
N VAL A 161 -25.21 23.86 5.63
CA VAL A 161 -23.79 24.16 5.90
C VAL A 161 -23.14 24.90 4.71
N LEU A 162 -23.55 24.60 3.48
CA LEU A 162 -23.06 25.31 2.29
C LEU A 162 -23.57 26.76 2.22
N GLU A 163 -24.82 27.02 2.61
CA GLU A 163 -25.38 28.37 2.71
C GLU A 163 -24.68 29.19 3.80
N GLU A 164 -24.49 28.63 5.00
CA GLU A 164 -23.76 29.33 6.08
C GLU A 164 -22.32 29.70 5.70
N MET A 165 -21.66 28.86 4.88
CA MET A 165 -20.31 29.16 4.38
C MET A 165 -20.30 30.26 3.31
N GLN A 166 -21.37 30.41 2.54
CA GLN A 166 -21.50 31.49 1.55
C GLN A 166 -21.84 32.82 2.22
N GLU A 167 -22.72 32.83 3.22
CA GLU A 167 -23.04 34.03 4.01
C GLU A 167 -21.82 34.54 4.79
N LYS A 168 -21.01 33.64 5.37
CA LYS A 168 -19.74 34.02 6.02
C LYS A 168 -18.71 34.61 5.06
N LYS A 169 -18.75 34.23 3.78
CA LYS A 169 -17.90 34.83 2.74
C LYS A 169 -18.37 36.22 2.32
N GLN A 170 -19.68 36.48 2.32
CA GLN A 170 -20.24 37.78 1.97
C GLN A 170 -20.17 38.78 3.13
N GLY A 171 -20.29 38.33 4.38
CA GLY A 171 -20.19 39.18 5.57
C GLY A 171 -18.79 39.73 5.88
N GLN A 172 -17.73 39.28 5.19
CA GLN A 172 -16.38 39.84 5.32
C GLN A 172 -16.07 40.96 4.30
N GLU A 173 -16.94 41.21 3.32
CA GLU A 173 -16.72 42.24 2.28
C GLU A 173 -17.40 43.60 2.58
N GLU A 174 -18.21 43.71 3.65
CA GLU A 174 -18.89 44.96 4.02
C GLU A 174 -18.38 45.57 5.35
N GLN A 175 -17.18 46.14 5.35
CA GLN A 175 -16.85 47.31 6.19
C GLN A 175 -15.99 48.29 5.37
N PRO A 176 -16.47 49.51 5.07
CA PRO A 176 -15.69 50.51 4.37
C PRO A 176 -14.79 51.28 5.35
N ALA A 177 -13.58 51.61 4.87
CA ALA A 177 -12.70 52.60 5.46
C ALA A 177 -13.24 54.02 5.21
N GLU A 178 -13.23 54.89 6.21
CA GLU A 178 -13.11 56.34 5.97
C GLU A 178 -12.47 57.08 7.15
N LEU A 179 -11.50 57.94 6.79
CA LEU A 179 -10.60 58.74 7.62
C LEU A 179 -11.29 60.02 8.12
N THR A 180 -10.87 60.56 9.26
CA THR A 180 -10.81 62.02 9.47
C THR A 180 -9.65 62.42 10.38
N GLU A 181 -8.79 63.29 9.85
CA GLU A 181 -7.75 64.06 10.56
C GLU A 181 -8.35 65.32 11.20
N THR A 182 -7.77 65.82 12.31
CA THR A 182 -7.47 67.26 12.52
C THR A 182 -6.61 67.52 13.79
N GLN A 183 -5.33 67.81 13.53
CA GLN A 183 -4.45 68.89 14.04
C GLN A 183 -4.41 69.31 15.54
N LYS A 184 -3.19 69.34 16.14
CA LYS A 184 -2.42 70.57 16.48
C LYS A 184 -1.01 70.37 17.12
N GLU A 185 -0.02 71.03 16.49
CA GLU A 185 1.15 71.78 17.02
C GLU A 185 2.28 71.15 17.90
N ASN A 186 3.42 70.86 17.23
CA ASN A 186 4.87 71.22 17.45
C ASN A 186 5.39 71.83 18.79
N PRO A 187 6.74 71.89 19.07
CA PRO A 187 7.92 71.21 18.47
C PRO A 187 8.97 70.67 19.51
N LEU A 188 10.01 69.98 18.99
CA LEU A 188 11.30 69.59 19.65
C LEU A 188 12.21 70.81 19.96
N PRO A 189 13.13 70.75 20.95
CA PRO A 189 14.50 70.18 20.78
C PRO A 189 14.97 69.39 22.05
N SER A 190 16.05 68.61 22.13
CA SER A 190 17.35 68.48 21.46
C SER A 190 17.80 67.01 21.44
#